data_AF-A0A5C3M9G4-F1
#
_entry.id   AF-A0A5C3M9G4-F1
#
_cell.length_a   1.000
_cell.length_b   1.000
_cell.length_c   1.000
_cell.angle_alpha   90.00
_cell.angle_beta   90.00
_cell.angle_gamma   90.00
#
_symmetry.space_group_name_H-M   'P 1'
#
loop_
_entity.id
_entity.type
_entity.pdbx_description
1 polymer ?
#
loop_
_entity_poly.entity_id
_entity_poly.type
_entity_poly.pdbx_seq_one_letter_code
_entity_poly.pdbx_strand_id
1 'polypeptide(L)'
;MFAKLPLIALVSALASAAVIPPATSKPNNANKYNAAQANANLLVCVDLDLHGSCAMFAYTTGVCYNLPTSYNDAVSSVTPEGDGHACTLYQDVGCTGPSFTVVQYERWLSGFNDVASSFLCSA
;
A
#
# COMPACT_ATOMS: atom_id res chain seq x y z
N MET A 1 -37.89 -33.23 -64.97
CA MET A 1 -36.75 -33.86 -64.26
C MET A 1 -36.60 -33.14 -62.93
N PHE A 2 -36.81 -33.85 -61.82
CA PHE A 2 -36.69 -33.31 -60.46
C PHE A 2 -35.36 -33.77 -59.87
N ALA A 3 -34.53 -32.85 -59.36
CA ALA A 3 -33.39 -33.19 -58.52
C ALA A 3 -33.59 -32.57 -57.13
N LYS A 4 -33.67 -33.46 -56.13
CA LYS A 4 -33.78 -33.18 -54.69
C LYS A 4 -32.40 -32.82 -54.13
N LEU A 5 -32.30 -31.85 -53.22
CA LEU A 5 -31.15 -31.68 -52.32
C LEU A 5 -31.63 -31.68 -50.85
N PRO A 6 -30.88 -32.29 -49.91
CA PRO A 6 -31.38 -32.62 -48.59
C PRO A 6 -31.14 -31.57 -47.50
N LEU A 7 -32.04 -31.66 -46.53
CA LEU A 7 -32.22 -30.93 -45.29
C LEU A 7 -31.05 -31.16 -44.31
N ILE A 8 -30.47 -30.09 -43.74
CA ILE A 8 -29.51 -30.17 -42.62
C ILE A 8 -30.21 -29.67 -41.35
N ALA A 9 -30.33 -30.54 -40.35
CA ALA A 9 -30.85 -30.21 -39.03
C ALA A 9 -29.72 -29.78 -38.09
N LEU A 10 -29.83 -28.60 -37.48
CA LEU A 10 -28.98 -28.13 -36.39
C LEU A 10 -29.76 -28.27 -35.08
N VAL A 11 -29.31 -29.17 -34.19
CA VAL A 11 -29.82 -29.32 -32.83
C VAL A 11 -28.74 -28.80 -31.88
N SER A 12 -28.98 -27.66 -31.23
CA SER A 12 -28.15 -27.15 -30.15
C SER A 12 -28.88 -27.31 -28.81
N ALA A 13 -28.32 -28.15 -27.94
CA ALA A 13 -28.80 -28.37 -26.59
C ALA A 13 -28.39 -27.20 -25.67
N LEU A 14 -29.35 -26.60 -24.96
CA LEU A 14 -29.08 -25.61 -23.91
C LEU A 14 -28.81 -26.33 -22.58
N ALA A 15 -27.72 -25.93 -21.93
CA ALA A 15 -27.23 -26.48 -20.67
C ALA A 15 -28.03 -25.99 -19.45
N SER A 16 -28.21 -26.88 -18.47
CA SER A 16 -28.95 -26.68 -17.21
C SER A 16 -28.33 -25.61 -16.31
N ALA A 17 -29.16 -24.73 -15.76
CA ALA A 17 -28.78 -23.77 -14.72
C ALA A 17 -28.84 -24.42 -13.33
N ALA A 18 -27.72 -24.44 -12.60
CA ALA A 18 -27.68 -24.79 -11.20
C ALA A 18 -28.06 -23.57 -10.34
N VAL A 19 -29.13 -23.68 -9.54
CA VAL A 19 -29.54 -22.66 -8.57
C VAL A 19 -28.77 -22.88 -7.27
N ILE A 20 -27.95 -21.91 -6.87
CA ILE A 20 -27.23 -21.91 -5.59
C ILE A 20 -28.06 -21.09 -4.58
N PRO A 21 -28.40 -21.62 -3.38
CA PRO A 21 -29.06 -20.83 -2.35
C PRO A 21 -28.11 -19.80 -1.71
N PRO A 22 -28.61 -18.65 -1.21
CA PRO A 22 -27.78 -17.67 -0.53
C PRO A 22 -27.32 -18.19 0.83
N ALA A 23 -26.00 -18.26 1.01
CA ALA A 23 -25.40 -18.51 2.32
C ALA A 23 -25.63 -17.29 3.22
N THR A 24 -26.40 -17.46 4.29
CA THR A 24 -26.51 -16.48 5.37
C THR A 24 -25.20 -16.48 6.15
N SER A 25 -24.33 -15.50 5.91
CA SER A 25 -23.15 -15.27 6.74
C SER A 25 -23.58 -14.65 8.08
N LYS A 26 -23.27 -15.37 9.16
CA LYS A 26 -23.32 -14.84 10.52
C LYS A 26 -22.23 -13.76 10.65
N PRO A 27 -22.50 -12.58 11.21
CA PRO A 27 -21.45 -11.62 11.48
C PRO A 27 -20.54 -12.20 12.58
N ASN A 28 -19.32 -12.58 12.20
CA ASN A 28 -18.28 -12.85 13.16
C ASN A 28 -17.80 -11.50 13.70
N ASN A 29 -18.10 -11.24 14.97
CA ASN A 29 -17.46 -10.19 15.75
C ASN A 29 -16.00 -10.58 16.01
N ALA A 30 -15.17 -10.50 14.97
CA ALA A 30 -13.76 -10.21 15.12
C ALA A 30 -13.68 -8.69 15.05
N ASN A 31 -13.14 -8.06 16.09
CA ASN A 31 -12.94 -6.63 16.21
C ASN A 31 -12.52 -6.04 14.86
N LYS A 32 -13.51 -5.49 14.16
CA LYS A 32 -13.31 -4.55 13.09
C LYS A 32 -12.83 -3.29 13.80
N TYR A 33 -11.53 -3.19 14.03
CA TYR A 33 -10.91 -1.91 13.75
C TYR A 33 -11.35 -1.61 12.34
N ASN A 34 -12.34 -0.73 12.21
CA ASN A 34 -12.89 -0.37 10.94
C ASN A 34 -11.70 -0.03 10.05
N ALA A 35 -11.42 -0.90 9.08
CA ALA A 35 -10.48 -0.71 8.01
C ALA A 35 -11.01 0.38 7.06
N ALA A 36 -11.38 1.54 7.61
CA ALA A 36 -10.90 2.76 7.03
C ALA A 36 -9.39 2.64 7.14
N GLN A 37 -8.74 2.29 6.04
CA GLN A 37 -7.36 2.68 5.83
C GLN A 37 -7.36 4.18 6.10
N ALA A 38 -7.05 4.58 7.34
CA ALA A 38 -6.71 5.95 7.61
C ALA A 38 -5.45 6.12 6.77
N ASN A 39 -5.56 6.84 5.66
CA ASN A 39 -4.43 7.21 4.83
C ASN A 39 -3.55 8.07 5.74
N ALA A 40 -2.69 7.42 6.52
CA ALA A 40 -1.69 8.07 7.34
C ALA A 40 -0.55 8.44 6.41
N ASN A 41 0.00 9.62 6.62
CA ASN A 41 1.03 10.15 5.74
C ASN A 41 2.34 10.27 6.51
N LEU A 42 3.44 10.05 5.79
CA LEU A 42 4.78 10.38 6.23
C LEU A 42 5.24 11.58 5.40
N LEU A 43 5.47 12.72 6.04
CA LEU A 43 6.10 13.86 5.38
C LEU A 43 7.62 13.68 5.49
N VAL A 44 8.31 13.65 4.36
CA VAL A 44 9.77 13.65 4.30
C VAL A 44 10.26 14.85 3.49
N CYS A 45 11.42 15.37 3.85
CA CYS A 45 12.05 16.50 3.18
C CYS A 45 13.55 16.24 3.00
N VAL A 46 14.09 16.75 1.89
CA VAL A 46 15.51 16.57 1.54
C VAL A 46 16.44 17.53 2.26
N ASP A 47 15.92 18.63 2.79
CA ASP A 47 16.67 19.52 3.66
C ASP A 47 16.21 19.36 5.11
N LEU A 48 16.90 20.04 6.02
CA LEU A 48 16.62 20.07 7.45
C LEU A 48 15.36 20.84 7.79
N ASP A 49 14.88 20.62 9.00
CA ASP A 49 13.77 21.38 9.59
C ASP A 49 12.46 21.35 8.76
N LEU A 50 12.23 20.32 7.93
CA LEU A 50 11.14 20.19 6.95
C LEU A 50 11.15 21.27 5.84
N HIS A 51 12.34 21.63 5.35
CA HIS A 51 12.51 22.55 4.22
C HIS A 51 12.91 21.84 2.92
N GLY A 52 13.00 22.61 1.83
CA GLY A 52 13.46 22.12 0.54
C GLY A 52 12.38 21.40 -0.25
N SER A 53 12.77 20.32 -0.92
CA SER A 53 11.85 19.43 -1.61
C SER A 53 11.21 18.45 -0.63
N CYS A 54 9.90 18.55 -0.43
CA CYS A 54 9.14 17.72 0.50
C CYS A 54 8.05 16.90 -0.21
N ALA A 55 7.80 15.70 0.27
CA ALA A 55 6.73 14.84 -0.22
C ALA A 55 5.97 14.19 0.95
N MET A 56 4.65 14.13 0.79
CA MET A 56 3.78 13.31 1.64
C MET A 56 3.61 11.94 1.02
N PHE A 57 4.03 10.91 1.74
CA PHE A 57 3.84 9.53 1.36
C PHE A 57 2.68 8.92 2.14
N ALA A 58 1.57 8.66 1.46
CA ALA A 58 0.50 7.85 2.01
C ALA A 58 0.97 6.41 2.17
N TYR A 59 0.70 5.81 3.33
CA TYR A 59 1.10 4.43 3.62
C TYR A 59 -0.03 3.60 4.20
N THR A 60 0.12 2.28 4.07
CA THR A 60 -0.67 1.29 4.79
C THR A 60 0.20 0.69 5.90
N THR A 61 -0.34 0.57 7.11
CA THR A 61 0.36 -0.01 8.25
C THR A 61 0.95 -1.38 7.92
N GLY A 62 2.23 -1.56 8.25
CA GLY A 62 2.97 -2.81 8.05
C GLY A 62 3.39 -3.10 6.60
N VAL A 63 3.11 -2.18 5.66
CA VAL A 63 3.58 -2.28 4.28
C VAL A 63 4.89 -1.51 4.13
N CYS A 64 5.86 -2.12 3.45
CA CYS A 64 7.12 -1.50 3.10
C CYS A 64 7.02 -0.71 1.78
N TYR A 65 7.60 0.48 1.76
CA TYR A 65 7.64 1.34 0.60
C TYR A 65 9.08 1.78 0.30
N ASN A 66 9.50 1.65 -0.96
CA ASN A 66 10.77 2.23 -1.41
C ASN A 66 10.60 3.72 -1.67
N LEU A 67 11.59 4.51 -1.29
CA LEU A 67 11.63 5.92 -1.64
C LEU A 67 11.90 6.07 -3.15
N PRO A 68 11.20 6.99 -3.83
CA PRO A 68 11.50 7.28 -5.22
C PRO A 68 12.87 7.95 -5.34
N THR A 69 13.45 7.94 -6.54
CA THR A 69 14.82 8.41 -6.80
C THR A 69 15.13 9.81 -6.25
N SER A 70 14.16 10.72 -6.22
CA SER A 70 14.33 12.09 -5.69
C SER A 70 14.51 12.17 -4.17
N TYR A 71 14.20 11.11 -3.43
CA TYR A 71 14.29 11.04 -1.97
C TYR A 71 15.20 9.91 -1.47
N ASN A 72 15.58 8.98 -2.35
CA ASN A 72 16.54 7.93 -2.06
C ASN A 72 17.90 8.54 -1.69
N ASP A 73 18.44 8.18 -0.52
CA ASP A 73 19.71 8.72 0.00
C ASP A 73 19.74 10.25 0.08
N ALA A 74 18.58 10.87 0.33
CA ALA A 74 18.46 12.32 0.37
C ALA A 74 17.55 12.85 1.48
N VAL A 75 16.87 11.97 2.23
CA VAL A 75 16.00 12.41 3.32
C VAL A 75 16.83 12.93 4.49
N SER A 76 16.52 14.15 4.93
CA SER A 76 17.22 14.86 6.00
C SER A 76 16.31 15.25 7.18
N SER A 77 15.01 15.41 6.94
CA SER A 77 14.01 15.63 7.99
C SER A 77 12.67 14.96 7.67
N VAL A 78 11.92 14.64 8.71
CA VAL A 78 10.74 13.77 8.59
C VAL A 78 9.75 14.00 9.73
N THR A 79 8.46 13.82 9.47
CA THR A 79 7.44 13.71 10.50
C THR A 79 6.33 12.74 10.06
N PRO A 80 5.93 11.77 10.91
CA PRO A 80 4.66 11.08 10.77
C PRO A 80 3.53 12.10 10.96
N GLU A 81 2.48 11.99 10.16
CA GLU A 81 1.28 12.82 10.33
C GLU A 81 0.31 12.14 11.31
N GLY A 82 -0.09 12.87 12.37
CA GLY A 82 -1.03 12.41 13.39
C GLY A 82 -0.36 11.79 14.62
N ASP A 83 -1.13 11.65 15.70
CA ASP A 83 -0.68 11.04 16.95
C ASP A 83 -0.70 9.50 16.86
N GLY A 84 0.24 8.85 17.54
CA GLY A 84 0.30 7.38 17.64
C GLY A 84 1.00 6.68 16.47
N HIS A 85 1.38 7.41 15.43
CA HIS A 85 2.08 6.87 14.28
C HIS A 85 3.59 6.74 14.54
N ALA A 86 4.16 5.62 14.12
CA ALA A 86 5.60 5.38 14.15
C ALA A 86 6.07 4.86 12.79
N CYS A 87 7.15 5.42 12.27
CA CYS A 87 7.75 5.02 11.00
C CYS A 87 9.21 4.63 11.22
N THR A 88 9.64 3.57 10.57
CA THR A 88 11.03 3.16 10.52
C THR A 88 11.56 3.45 9.13
N LEU A 89 12.59 4.30 9.04
CA LEU A 89 13.37 4.52 7.83
C LEU A 89 14.48 3.47 7.77
N TYR A 90 14.75 2.97 6.57
CA TYR A 90 15.75 1.93 6.31
C TYR A 90 16.74 2.42 5.28
N GLN A 91 18.01 2.07 5.51
CA GLN A 91 19.11 2.50 4.65
C GLN A 91 19.02 1.84 3.27
N ASP A 92 18.59 0.57 3.23
CA ASP A 92 18.45 -0.17 1.99
C ASP A 92 16.99 -0.18 1.50
N VAL A 93 16.79 -0.53 0.23
CA VAL A 93 15.46 -0.79 -0.34
C VAL A 93 14.82 -2.03 0.30
N GLY A 94 13.49 -2.08 0.33
CA GLY A 94 12.76 -3.26 0.83
C GLY A 94 12.73 -3.39 2.36
N CYS A 95 12.95 -2.30 3.09
CA CYS A 95 12.89 -2.23 4.55
C CYS A 95 13.90 -3.14 5.24
N THR A 96 15.15 -3.10 4.77
CA THR A 96 16.26 -3.89 5.29
C THR A 96 17.45 -3.03 5.69
N GLY A 97 18.42 -3.64 6.38
CA GLY A 97 19.66 -2.98 6.76
C GLY A 97 19.50 -2.07 7.98
N PRO A 98 20.48 -1.17 8.21
CA PRO A 98 20.41 -0.17 9.27
C PRO A 98 19.12 0.66 9.19
N SER A 99 18.60 1.06 10.35
CA SER A 99 17.33 1.75 10.42
C SER A 99 17.30 2.84 11.48
N PHE A 100 16.37 3.78 11.30
CA PHE A 100 16.10 4.88 12.21
C PHE A 100 14.59 4.96 12.47
N THR A 101 14.20 4.96 13.74
CA THR A 101 12.78 5.03 14.14
C THR A 101 12.36 6.47 14.37
N VAL A 102 11.23 6.84 13.79
CA VAL A 102 10.62 8.17 13.80
C VAL A 102 9.24 8.04 14.43
N VAL A 103 9.07 8.57 15.63
CA VAL A 103 7.78 8.58 16.35
C VAL A 103 7.15 9.97 16.44
N GLN A 104 7.88 10.98 16.00
CA GLN A 104 7.51 12.38 16.02
C GLN A 104 8.33 13.13 14.98
N TYR A 105 8.14 14.44 14.91
CA TYR A 105 8.97 15.31 14.07
C TYR A 105 10.46 15.18 14.42
N GLU A 106 11.25 14.89 13.40
CA GLU A 106 12.71 14.85 13.44
C GLU A 106 13.28 15.90 12.50
N ARG A 107 13.94 16.90 13.10
CA ARG A 107 14.49 18.04 12.39
C ARG A 107 15.77 17.73 11.60
N TRP A 108 16.49 16.70 12.04
CA TRP A 108 17.77 16.23 11.52
C TRP A 108 17.89 14.75 11.88
N LEU A 109 18.20 13.90 10.89
CA LEU A 109 18.37 12.46 11.09
C LEU A 109 19.78 12.12 11.58
N SER A 110 20.01 12.21 12.89
CA SER A 110 21.36 12.00 13.47
C SER A 110 21.92 10.61 13.19
N GLY A 111 23.03 10.55 12.45
CA GLY A 111 23.66 9.30 12.03
C GLY A 111 22.91 8.54 10.93
N PHE A 112 21.84 9.14 10.39
CA PHE A 112 20.97 8.54 9.37
C PHE A 112 20.52 9.55 8.30
N ASN A 113 21.22 10.68 8.18
CA ASN A 113 20.95 11.73 7.20
C ASN A 113 21.37 11.26 5.81
N ASP A 114 20.54 11.50 4.80
CA ASP A 114 20.84 11.24 3.38
C ASP A 114 21.22 9.78 3.08
N VAL A 115 20.63 8.83 3.81
CA VAL A 115 20.86 7.39 3.57
C VAL A 115 19.58 6.57 3.50
N ALA A 116 18.41 7.17 3.73
CA ALA A 116 17.16 6.43 3.69
C ALA A 116 16.79 6.04 2.24
N SER A 117 16.48 4.77 2.03
CA SER A 117 16.03 4.22 0.73
C SER A 117 14.65 3.57 0.80
N SER A 118 14.15 3.23 1.99
CA SER A 118 12.78 2.73 2.17
C SER A 118 12.21 3.04 3.56
N PHE A 119 10.91 2.85 3.74
CA PHE A 119 10.24 3.07 5.01
C PHE A 119 9.07 2.09 5.23
N LEU A 120 8.76 1.84 6.50
CA LEU A 120 7.60 1.08 6.96
C LEU A 120 7.01 1.76 8.19
N CYS A 121 5.70 1.89 8.24
CA CYS A 121 5.02 2.59 9.33
C CYS A 121 3.94 1.74 10.00
N SER A 122 3.60 2.14 11.22
CA SER A 122 2.50 1.61 12.04
C SER A 122 1.68 2.74 12.66
N ALA A 123 0.42 2.43 12.97
CA ALA A 123 -0.56 3.30 13.62
C ALA A 123 -1.13 2.59 14.86
#